data_AF-A0A1B6AVW4-F1
#
_entry.id   AF-A0A1B6AVW4-F1
#
_cell.length_a   1.000
_cell.length_b   1.000
_cell.length_c   1.000
_cell.angle_alpha   90.00
_cell.angle_beta   90.00
_cell.angle_gamma   90.00
#
_symmetry.space_group_name_H-M   'P 1'
#
loop_
_entity.id
_entity.type
_entity.pdbx_description
1 polymer ?
#
loop_
_entity_poly.entity_id
_entity_poly.type
_entity_poly.pdbx_seq_one_letter_code
_entity_poly.pdbx_strand_id
1 'polypeptide(L)'
;MAVGAGVRCVGRLVRVVAGTVFAAAAMGLVGQMEPTSAAAVTDIGADPAPRASLTQQTPTEQTRIVAGGMATDEREWPFRPGGYSDFETSITITRDPGYNGRTYWAHQFGFSGSEEPGYVGLQSRDGYEKFINFSIWGAASWSNVQSGTRCRKFDHEGSGVQCDARYVWREGVTYRIKISRSSANSWRAAITDTRTGKTTDVATIVLPQDRGGLSTLGEWVENFAQGSDQPSTCEDVPAATVVFGQPTASQGRVRPIRSSSYTYGNCSYIAKAVCTTDHVCTLTVNQGSLPRRAKLQNTYSKYCLDMLGGGASAGLWHCETSPNQLISQGTDYRLHLSAQGLCLQPDAQGMVKSASCNNSAEQQWMYLPQSSAYFNAGKGKCLDPLNNAELSAPLSVYDCLENAYQRWQPIS
;
A
#
# COMPACT_ATOMS: atom_id res chain seq x y z
N MET A 1 12.62 -52.16 -49.50
CA MET A 1 13.47 -51.14 -50.15
C MET A 1 12.85 -49.77 -49.87
N ALA A 2 13.66 -48.89 -49.27
CA ALA A 2 13.60 -47.41 -49.13
C ALA A 2 12.32 -46.66 -49.61
N VAL A 3 11.77 -45.61 -48.99
CA VAL A 3 12.32 -44.35 -48.45
C VAL A 3 11.15 -43.70 -47.65
N GLY A 4 11.31 -43.27 -46.39
CA GLY A 4 11.56 -41.86 -46.03
C GLY A 4 10.32 -41.13 -45.51
N ALA A 5 10.18 -41.04 -44.18
CA ALA A 5 9.19 -40.19 -43.50
C ALA A 5 9.80 -38.79 -43.27
N GLY A 6 9.30 -37.79 -44.01
CA GLY A 6 9.65 -36.38 -43.82
C GLY A 6 8.69 -35.71 -42.85
N VAL A 7 9.21 -35.29 -41.69
CA VAL A 7 8.53 -34.44 -40.71
C VAL A 7 8.43 -33.02 -41.28
N ARG A 8 7.20 -32.47 -41.40
CA ARG A 8 6.97 -31.03 -41.63
C ARG A 8 6.61 -30.37 -40.30
N CYS A 9 7.59 -29.68 -39.70
CA CYS A 9 7.33 -28.65 -38.69
C CYS A 9 6.77 -27.41 -39.39
N VAL A 10 5.54 -27.03 -39.05
CA VAL A 10 4.98 -25.71 -39.38
C VAL A 10 5.06 -24.86 -38.12
N GLY A 11 6.16 -24.11 -37.99
CA GLY A 11 6.32 -23.08 -36.97
C GLY A 11 5.49 -21.85 -37.35
N ARG A 12 4.41 -21.60 -36.61
CA ARG A 12 3.68 -20.33 -36.69
C ARG A 12 4.21 -19.42 -35.57
N LEU A 13 5.04 -18.45 -35.95
CA LEU A 13 5.42 -17.34 -35.07
C LEU A 13 4.15 -16.60 -34.63
N VAL A 14 3.80 -16.70 -33.36
CA VAL A 14 2.87 -15.76 -32.72
C VAL A 14 3.70 -14.61 -32.18
N ARG A 15 3.57 -13.46 -32.82
CA ARG A 15 4.11 -12.18 -32.37
C ARG A 15 3.45 -11.85 -31.04
N VAL A 16 4.21 -11.89 -29.94
CA VAL A 16 3.82 -11.30 -28.67
C VAL A 16 3.85 -9.79 -28.86
N VAL A 17 2.68 -9.18 -29.02
CA VAL A 17 2.54 -7.73 -28.94
C VAL A 17 2.65 -7.38 -27.47
N ALA A 18 3.72 -6.65 -27.12
CA ALA A 18 3.91 -6.08 -25.80
C ALA A 18 2.69 -5.22 -25.45
N GLY A 19 2.00 -5.60 -24.37
CA GLY A 19 0.85 -4.88 -23.85
C GLY A 19 1.27 -3.50 -23.34
N THR A 20 0.63 -2.48 -23.89
CA THR A 20 0.67 -1.10 -23.42
C THR A 20 0.14 -1.02 -21.99
N VAL A 21 0.94 -0.43 -21.10
CA VAL A 21 0.62 -0.14 -19.71
C VAL A 21 -0.48 0.92 -19.66
N PHE A 22 -1.64 0.61 -19.06
CA PHE A 22 -2.66 1.59 -18.72
C PHE A 22 -2.69 1.83 -17.21
N ALA A 23 -1.85 2.77 -16.77
CA ALA A 23 -2.09 3.56 -15.56
C ALA A 23 -2.67 4.91 -16.00
N ALA A 24 -3.90 4.91 -16.53
CA ALA A 24 -4.59 6.14 -16.92
C ALA A 24 -6.12 5.93 -16.89
N ALA A 25 -6.67 5.72 -15.69
CA ALA A 25 -8.10 5.94 -15.42
C ALA A 25 -8.31 6.19 -13.92
N ALA A 26 -7.57 7.15 -13.39
CA ALA A 26 -7.89 7.91 -12.19
C ALA A 26 -7.35 9.34 -12.43
N MET A 27 -7.75 9.93 -13.55
CA MET A 27 -7.43 11.32 -13.91
C MET A 27 -8.68 12.15 -13.67
N GLY A 28 -8.72 12.85 -12.54
CA GLY A 28 -9.64 13.96 -12.36
C GLY A 28 -9.16 15.17 -13.16
N LEU A 29 -10.07 15.80 -13.93
CA LEU A 29 -9.90 17.15 -14.45
C LEU A 29 -11.26 17.85 -14.64
N VAL A 30 -11.50 18.79 -13.72
CA VAL A 30 -11.96 20.18 -13.89
C VAL A 30 -13.13 20.47 -14.85
N GLY A 31 -14.24 20.96 -14.29
CA GLY A 31 -15.19 21.83 -14.95
C GLY A 31 -15.24 23.19 -14.25
N GLN A 32 -14.56 24.19 -14.81
CA GLN A 32 -14.73 25.61 -14.45
C GLN A 32 -16.00 26.16 -15.13
N MET A 33 -16.89 26.79 -14.37
CA MET A 33 -17.96 27.64 -14.90
C MET A 33 -17.51 29.10 -14.84
N GLU A 34 -17.42 29.76 -15.99
CA GLU A 34 -17.33 31.22 -16.10
C GLU A 34 -18.73 31.85 -15.90
N PRO A 35 -18.85 33.02 -15.23
CA PRO A 35 -19.99 33.90 -15.42
C PRO A 35 -19.66 35.02 -16.40
N THR A 36 -20.58 35.22 -17.34
CA THR A 36 -20.62 36.29 -18.33
C THR A 36 -20.90 37.65 -17.71
N SER A 37 -20.30 38.69 -18.32
CA SER A 37 -20.40 40.10 -17.96
C SER A 37 -21.53 40.84 -18.69
N ALA A 38 -22.08 41.87 -18.06
CA ALA A 38 -22.72 43.06 -18.65
C ALA A 38 -22.79 44.14 -17.54
N ALA A 39 -22.00 45.23 -17.58
CA ALA A 39 -22.27 46.53 -18.24
C ALA A 39 -23.63 47.14 -17.83
N ALA A 40 -23.81 48.42 -17.47
CA ALA A 40 -23.01 49.62 -17.25
C ALA A 40 -24.00 50.66 -16.63
N VAL A 41 -23.55 51.78 -16.04
CA VAL A 41 -24.08 53.16 -16.21
C VAL A 41 -23.28 54.15 -15.32
N THR A 42 -22.98 55.29 -15.95
CA THR A 42 -22.29 56.55 -15.61
C THR A 42 -22.94 57.30 -14.42
N ASP A 43 -22.41 58.33 -13.73
CA ASP A 43 -21.50 59.42 -14.10
C ASP A 43 -21.14 60.31 -12.86
N ILE A 44 -20.08 61.14 -13.01
CA ILE A 44 -19.67 62.42 -12.35
C ILE A 44 -19.48 62.54 -10.81
N GLY A 45 -18.27 62.99 -10.41
CA GLY A 45 -18.16 64.05 -9.38
C GLY A 45 -16.99 63.99 -8.39
N ALA A 46 -15.96 64.81 -8.69
CA ALA A 46 -15.04 65.50 -7.76
C ALA A 46 -14.11 64.69 -6.81
N ASP A 47 -12.82 64.88 -7.08
CA ASP A 47 -11.63 64.50 -6.31
C ASP A 47 -11.55 65.24 -4.95
N PRO A 48 -11.14 64.58 -3.85
CA PRO A 48 -9.90 65.06 -3.22
C PRO A 48 -8.98 63.97 -2.63
N ALA A 49 -7.69 64.12 -2.94
CA ALA A 49 -6.48 63.71 -2.20
C ALA A 49 -6.23 62.20 -1.96
N PRO A 50 -5.01 61.69 -2.25
CA PRO A 50 -4.71 60.28 -2.14
C PRO A 50 -4.55 59.87 -0.68
N ARG A 51 -5.61 59.33 -0.08
CA ARG A 51 -5.44 58.38 1.03
C ARG A 51 -4.88 57.10 0.43
N ALA A 52 -3.72 56.69 0.92
CA ALA A 52 -3.14 55.39 0.62
C ALA A 52 -4.20 54.30 0.88
N SER A 53 -4.81 53.83 -0.20
CA SER A 53 -5.74 52.71 -0.17
C SER A 53 -4.89 51.49 0.15
N LEU A 54 -5.05 50.95 1.36
CA LEU A 54 -4.64 49.60 1.66
C LEU A 54 -5.42 48.72 0.69
N THR A 55 -4.80 48.37 -0.43
CA THR A 55 -5.22 47.25 -1.24
C THR A 55 -5.25 46.06 -0.31
N GLN A 56 -6.46 45.68 0.13
CA GLN A 56 -6.71 44.33 0.59
C GLN A 56 -6.26 43.44 -0.56
N GLN A 57 -5.06 42.87 -0.42
CA GLN A 57 -4.66 41.73 -1.23
C GLN A 57 -5.73 40.68 -0.96
N THR A 58 -6.61 40.50 -1.94
CA THR A 58 -7.43 39.31 -2.03
C THR A 58 -6.48 38.14 -1.82
N PRO A 59 -6.71 37.25 -0.84
CA PRO A 59 -5.84 36.10 -0.65
C PRO A 59 -5.69 35.41 -2.00
N THR A 60 -4.46 35.31 -2.50
CA THR A 60 -4.17 34.53 -3.70
C THR A 60 -4.82 33.17 -3.49
N GLU A 61 -5.74 32.82 -4.38
CA GLU A 61 -6.41 31.54 -4.40
C GLU A 61 -5.34 30.46 -4.26
N GLN A 62 -5.28 29.82 -3.09
CA GLN A 62 -4.29 28.78 -2.80
C GLN A 62 -4.54 27.67 -3.82
N THR A 63 -3.61 27.50 -4.76
CA THR A 63 -3.69 26.46 -5.78
C THR A 63 -3.63 25.11 -5.10
N ARG A 64 -4.80 24.49 -4.90
CA ARG A 64 -4.91 23.13 -4.39
C ARG A 64 -4.51 22.14 -5.46
N ILE A 65 -3.89 21.05 -5.05
CA ILE A 65 -3.42 20.00 -5.97
C ILE A 65 -4.24 18.73 -5.78
N VAL A 66 -4.55 18.07 -6.89
CA VAL A 66 -5.03 16.69 -6.87
C VAL A 66 -3.80 15.79 -6.78
N ALA A 67 -3.55 15.22 -5.60
CA ALA A 67 -2.45 14.28 -5.41
C ALA A 67 -2.67 13.02 -6.25
N GLY A 68 -3.86 12.41 -6.16
CA GLY A 68 -4.26 11.27 -6.97
C GLY A 68 -3.41 10.03 -6.71
N GLY A 69 -3.18 9.22 -7.74
CA GLY A 69 -2.30 8.06 -7.67
C GLY A 69 -0.85 8.46 -7.35
N MET A 70 -0.15 7.62 -6.58
CA MET A 70 1.16 7.94 -6.01
C MET A 70 2.21 6.86 -6.32
N ALA A 71 1.85 5.62 -6.04
CA ALA A 71 2.72 4.47 -6.17
C ALA A 71 1.88 3.25 -6.53
N THR A 72 2.46 2.37 -7.33
CA THR A 72 1.83 1.13 -7.76
C THR A 72 2.85 0.00 -7.83
N ASP A 73 2.35 -1.22 -7.72
CA ASP A 73 3.03 -2.42 -8.17
C ASP A 73 2.14 -3.24 -9.10
N GLU A 74 2.81 -4.00 -9.96
CA GLU A 74 2.21 -4.86 -10.96
C GLU A 74 2.67 -6.30 -10.73
N ARG A 75 1.73 -7.24 -10.88
CA ARG A 75 1.97 -8.66 -10.71
C ARG A 75 1.86 -9.36 -12.05
N GLU A 76 2.95 -9.98 -12.48
CA GLU A 76 2.96 -10.86 -13.64
C GLU A 76 2.58 -12.28 -13.18
N TRP A 77 1.59 -12.88 -13.82
CA TRP A 77 1.06 -14.21 -13.47
C TRP A 77 1.32 -15.22 -14.58
N PRO A 78 1.43 -16.52 -14.27
CA PRO A 78 1.37 -17.56 -15.28
C PRO A 78 0.11 -17.40 -16.14
N PHE A 79 0.23 -17.60 -17.45
CA PHE A 79 -0.94 -17.57 -18.33
C PHE A 79 -1.91 -18.69 -17.95
N ARG A 80 -3.20 -18.35 -17.83
CA ARG A 80 -4.28 -19.31 -17.60
C ARG A 80 -5.43 -19.03 -18.56
N PRO A 81 -5.74 -19.97 -19.48
CA PRO A 81 -6.92 -19.86 -20.34
C PRO A 81 -8.19 -19.65 -19.50
N GLY A 82 -8.96 -18.61 -19.83
CA GLY A 82 -10.19 -18.27 -19.11
C GLY A 82 -9.98 -17.68 -17.70
N GLY A 83 -8.74 -17.40 -17.28
CA GLY A 83 -8.42 -16.69 -16.04
C GLY A 83 -8.53 -17.51 -14.75
N TYR A 84 -8.25 -16.84 -13.63
CA TYR A 84 -8.27 -17.36 -12.27
C TYR A 84 -9.66 -17.29 -11.64
N SER A 85 -10.04 -18.29 -10.83
CA SER A 85 -11.29 -18.29 -10.07
C SER A 85 -11.23 -17.40 -8.82
N ASP A 86 -10.02 -17.07 -8.39
CA ASP A 86 -9.75 -16.34 -7.16
C ASP A 86 -8.38 -15.70 -7.20
N PHE A 87 -8.29 -14.56 -6.51
CA PHE A 87 -7.04 -14.03 -5.99
C PHE A 87 -7.20 -13.86 -4.48
N GLU A 88 -6.16 -14.19 -3.74
CA GLU A 88 -6.02 -13.87 -2.32
C GLU A 88 -4.77 -13.02 -2.14
N THR A 89 -4.95 -11.82 -1.64
CA THR A 89 -3.89 -10.83 -1.38
C THR A 89 -3.72 -10.65 0.12
N SER A 90 -2.60 -10.05 0.53
CA SER A 90 -2.44 -9.61 1.91
C SER A 90 -1.97 -8.16 1.95
N ILE A 91 -2.48 -7.42 2.93
CA ILE A 91 -2.23 -6.00 3.10
C ILE A 91 -1.97 -5.70 4.57
N THR A 92 -0.90 -4.95 4.85
CA THR A 92 -0.59 -4.43 6.18
C THR A 92 -0.31 -2.94 6.08
N ILE A 93 -1.16 -2.12 6.68
CA ILE A 93 -0.91 -0.68 6.77
C ILE A 93 0.04 -0.46 7.95
N THR A 94 1.25 0.04 7.69
CA THR A 94 2.27 0.27 8.72
C THR A 94 2.37 1.73 9.12
N ARG A 95 1.73 2.62 8.36
CA ARG A 95 1.54 4.03 8.73
C ARG A 95 0.21 4.54 8.18
N ASP A 96 -0.71 4.85 9.09
CA ASP A 96 -1.98 5.53 8.84
C ASP A 96 -1.69 7.03 8.62
N PRO A 97 -2.25 7.61 7.56
CA PRO A 97 -2.09 9.04 7.27
C PRO A 97 -2.83 9.97 8.24
N GLY A 98 -3.68 9.44 9.13
CA GLY A 98 -4.38 10.22 10.15
C GLY A 98 -5.46 11.14 9.58
N TYR A 99 -5.76 12.23 10.31
CA TYR A 99 -7.01 13.00 10.12
C TYR A 99 -7.26 13.57 8.72
N ASN A 100 -6.21 13.97 8.01
CA ASN A 100 -6.33 14.55 6.66
C ASN A 100 -5.90 13.55 5.57
N GLY A 101 -5.88 12.26 5.90
CA GLY A 101 -5.12 11.29 5.14
C GLY A 101 -5.69 10.91 3.78
N ARG A 102 -7.03 10.83 3.66
CA ARG A 102 -7.77 10.54 2.41
C ARG A 102 -7.05 9.53 1.51
N THR A 103 -6.55 8.44 2.09
CA THR A 103 -5.67 7.48 1.38
C THR A 103 -6.40 6.19 1.11
N TYR A 104 -6.26 5.68 -0.11
CA TYR A 104 -6.78 4.38 -0.51
C TYR A 104 -5.62 3.46 -0.91
N TRP A 105 -5.60 2.26 -0.34
CA TRP A 105 -4.68 1.18 -0.70
C TRP A 105 -5.50 0.07 -1.35
N ALA A 106 -5.35 -0.11 -2.65
CA ALA A 106 -6.23 -0.94 -3.45
C ALA A 106 -5.50 -2.09 -4.12
N HIS A 107 -6.20 -3.20 -4.29
CA HIS A 107 -5.88 -4.30 -5.18
C HIS A 107 -6.82 -4.21 -6.38
N GLN A 108 -6.30 -3.80 -7.53
CA GLN A 108 -7.02 -3.74 -8.80
C GLN A 108 -6.83 -5.04 -9.57
N PHE A 109 -7.91 -5.58 -10.12
CA PHE A 109 -7.90 -6.81 -10.88
C PHE A 109 -8.62 -6.65 -12.22
N GLY A 110 -8.15 -7.38 -13.23
CA GLY A 110 -8.78 -7.46 -14.55
C GLY A 110 -9.47 -8.81 -14.76
N PHE A 111 -10.26 -8.90 -15.84
CA PHE A 111 -10.89 -10.14 -16.29
C PHE A 111 -10.26 -10.62 -17.60
N SER A 112 -10.28 -11.93 -17.87
CA SER A 112 -9.69 -12.48 -19.09
C SER A 112 -10.47 -12.16 -20.37
N GLY A 113 -11.75 -11.83 -20.24
CA GLY A 113 -12.67 -11.53 -21.35
C GLY A 113 -13.21 -10.11 -21.34
N SER A 114 -12.59 -9.18 -20.62
CA SER A 114 -13.03 -7.78 -20.56
C SER A 114 -11.91 -6.85 -20.14
N GLU A 115 -11.94 -5.62 -20.66
CA GLU A 115 -11.04 -4.53 -20.27
C GLU A 115 -11.53 -3.75 -19.05
N GLU A 116 -12.80 -3.93 -18.63
CA GLU A 116 -13.35 -3.25 -17.47
C GLU A 116 -12.88 -3.92 -16.16
N PRO A 117 -12.09 -3.23 -15.32
CA PRO A 117 -11.49 -3.85 -14.14
C PRO A 117 -12.45 -3.84 -12.95
N GLY A 118 -11.97 -4.34 -11.83
CA GLY A 118 -12.50 -4.02 -10.51
C GLY A 118 -11.37 -3.75 -9.53
N TYR A 119 -11.72 -3.27 -8.34
CA TYR A 119 -10.78 -3.10 -7.25
C TYR A 119 -11.40 -3.50 -5.91
N VAL A 120 -10.54 -3.87 -4.97
CA VAL A 120 -10.90 -4.00 -3.56
C VAL A 120 -9.75 -3.48 -2.69
N GLY A 121 -10.05 -2.78 -1.60
CA GLY A 121 -8.97 -2.23 -0.78
C GLY A 121 -9.43 -1.57 0.52
N LEU A 122 -8.48 -1.01 1.25
CA LEU A 122 -8.70 -0.31 2.52
C LEU A 122 -8.56 1.20 2.35
N GLN A 123 -9.47 1.96 2.94
CA GLN A 123 -9.45 3.43 2.95
C GLN A 123 -9.23 3.98 4.36
N SER A 124 -8.44 5.05 4.46
CA SER A 124 -8.47 6.03 5.55
C SER A 124 -9.11 7.30 5.00
N ARG A 125 -10.34 7.65 5.42
CA ARG A 125 -11.00 8.89 4.95
C ARG A 125 -10.55 10.10 5.74
N ASP A 126 -10.54 9.98 7.05
CA ASP A 126 -10.14 11.05 7.97
C ASP A 126 -9.37 10.50 9.18
N GLY A 127 -8.64 9.39 9.02
CA GLY A 127 -7.97 8.68 10.11
C GLY A 127 -8.90 7.91 11.05
N TYR A 128 -10.15 8.33 11.20
CA TYR A 128 -11.15 7.70 12.08
C TYR A 128 -12.11 6.80 11.30
N GLU A 129 -12.56 7.27 10.15
CA GLU A 129 -13.40 6.58 9.18
C GLU A 129 -12.56 5.66 8.31
N LYS A 130 -12.53 4.40 8.74
CA LYS A 130 -11.81 3.31 8.10
C LYS A 130 -12.79 2.37 7.39
N PHE A 131 -12.54 2.13 6.11
CA PHE A 131 -13.47 1.42 5.24
C PHE A 131 -12.74 0.35 4.43
N ILE A 132 -13.48 -0.70 4.05
CA ILE A 132 -13.17 -1.54 2.90
C ILE A 132 -14.08 -1.12 1.75
N ASN A 133 -13.52 -1.04 0.55
CA ASN A 133 -14.24 -0.69 -0.67
C ASN A 133 -14.05 -1.82 -1.69
N PHE A 134 -15.13 -2.24 -2.36
CA PHE A 134 -15.13 -3.22 -3.44
C PHE A 134 -15.98 -2.70 -4.59
N SER A 135 -15.37 -2.52 -5.76
CA SER A 135 -16.05 -2.01 -6.95
C SER A 135 -15.69 -2.80 -8.19
N ILE A 136 -16.63 -2.87 -9.15
CA ILE A 136 -16.39 -3.42 -10.48
C ILE A 136 -17.08 -2.54 -11.52
N TRP A 137 -16.33 -2.13 -12.54
CA TRP A 137 -16.87 -1.38 -13.68
C TRP A 137 -17.78 -2.25 -14.54
N GLY A 138 -18.82 -1.62 -15.11
CA GLY A 138 -19.91 -2.19 -15.89
C GLY A 138 -20.72 -3.28 -15.19
N ALA A 139 -20.61 -3.41 -13.87
CA ALA A 139 -21.42 -4.33 -13.11
C ALA A 139 -22.91 -3.95 -13.13
N ALA A 140 -23.79 -4.96 -13.19
CA ALA A 140 -25.23 -4.79 -13.35
C ALA A 140 -25.95 -4.64 -12.00
N SER A 141 -25.57 -5.39 -10.98
CA SER A 141 -26.22 -5.39 -9.66
C SER A 141 -25.29 -5.94 -8.58
N TRP A 142 -25.82 -6.10 -7.36
CA TRP A 142 -25.12 -6.70 -6.23
C TRP A 142 -26.07 -7.59 -5.42
N SER A 143 -25.50 -8.49 -4.63
CA SER A 143 -26.20 -9.42 -3.74
C SER A 143 -25.31 -9.78 -2.55
N ASN A 144 -25.82 -10.58 -1.60
CA ASN A 144 -25.07 -11.06 -0.42
C ASN A 144 -24.32 -9.94 0.31
N VAL A 145 -25.02 -8.82 0.53
CA VAL A 145 -24.45 -7.63 1.15
C VAL A 145 -24.35 -7.86 2.65
N GLN A 146 -23.14 -7.76 3.19
CA GLN A 146 -22.93 -7.84 4.64
C GLN A 146 -23.64 -6.68 5.35
N SER A 147 -24.14 -6.92 6.56
CA SER A 147 -24.75 -5.87 7.38
C SER A 147 -23.78 -4.70 7.58
N GLY A 148 -24.23 -3.48 7.31
CA GLY A 148 -23.42 -2.26 7.39
C GLY A 148 -22.64 -1.93 6.10
N THR A 149 -22.69 -2.79 5.08
CA THR A 149 -22.19 -2.47 3.73
C THR A 149 -23.23 -1.66 2.96
N ARG A 150 -22.78 -0.58 2.32
CA ARG A 150 -23.59 0.22 1.40
C ARG A 150 -23.13 -0.01 -0.04
N CYS A 151 -24.03 -0.55 -0.85
CA CYS A 151 -23.80 -0.72 -2.28
C CYS A 151 -24.60 0.29 -3.10
N ARG A 152 -23.99 0.80 -4.17
CA ARG A 152 -24.61 1.76 -5.10
C ARG A 152 -24.01 1.64 -6.50
N LYS A 153 -24.71 2.19 -7.48
CA LYS A 153 -24.13 2.48 -8.79
C LYS A 153 -23.22 3.71 -8.73
N PHE A 154 -22.22 3.75 -9.58
CA PHE A 154 -21.45 4.95 -9.90
C PHE A 154 -21.48 5.18 -11.41
N ASP A 155 -21.31 6.43 -11.85
CA ASP A 155 -21.35 6.87 -13.25
C ASP A 155 -20.35 7.99 -13.62
N HIS A 156 -19.59 8.54 -12.66
CA HIS A 156 -18.72 9.71 -12.88
C HIS A 156 -17.39 9.39 -13.61
N GLU A 157 -16.86 8.17 -13.47
CA GLU A 157 -15.59 7.71 -14.06
C GLU A 157 -15.80 6.40 -14.84
N GLY A 158 -16.85 6.42 -15.66
CA GLY A 158 -17.48 5.19 -16.18
C GLY A 158 -18.60 4.71 -15.26
N SER A 159 -19.26 3.62 -15.63
CA SER A 159 -20.38 3.08 -14.86
C SER A 159 -20.03 1.77 -14.17
N GLY A 160 -20.65 1.46 -13.04
CA GLY A 160 -20.42 0.19 -12.35
C GLY A 160 -21.14 0.07 -11.02
N VAL A 161 -20.68 -0.84 -10.18
CA VAL A 161 -21.16 -1.03 -8.81
C VAL A 161 -20.02 -0.83 -7.85
N GLN A 162 -20.28 -0.09 -6.77
CA GLN A 162 -19.40 0.06 -5.61
C GLN A 162 -20.13 -0.37 -4.35
N CYS A 163 -19.45 -1.16 -3.51
CA CYS A 163 -19.87 -1.57 -2.19
C CYS A 163 -18.80 -1.18 -1.17
N ASP A 164 -19.11 -0.25 -0.26
CA ASP A 164 -18.22 0.12 0.84
C ASP A 164 -18.81 -0.24 2.19
N ALA A 165 -17.97 -0.73 3.09
CA ALA A 165 -18.33 -1.11 4.45
C ALA A 165 -17.35 -0.50 5.43
N ARG A 166 -17.85 0.00 6.57
CA ARG A 166 -16.97 0.43 7.65
C ARG A 166 -16.20 -0.79 8.15
N TYR A 167 -14.88 -0.69 8.10
CA TYR A 167 -13.97 -1.74 8.55
C TYR A 167 -12.81 -1.09 9.28
N VAL A 168 -12.84 -1.15 10.60
CA VAL A 168 -11.89 -0.45 11.50
C VAL A 168 -10.57 -1.22 11.54
N TRP A 169 -9.86 -1.23 10.42
CA TRP A 169 -8.53 -1.82 10.32
C TRP A 169 -7.55 -1.10 11.26
N ARG A 170 -6.49 -1.80 11.67
CA ARG A 170 -5.49 -1.31 12.62
C ARG A 170 -4.11 -1.34 11.99
N GLU A 171 -3.28 -0.34 12.32
CA GLU A 171 -1.88 -0.36 11.90
C GLU A 171 -1.17 -1.62 12.41
N GLY A 172 -0.24 -2.16 11.61
CA GLY A 172 0.55 -3.33 11.96
C GLY A 172 -0.22 -4.66 11.95
N VAL A 173 -1.54 -4.65 11.74
CA VAL A 173 -2.33 -5.87 11.54
C VAL A 173 -2.37 -6.21 10.06
N THR A 174 -2.00 -7.44 9.73
CA THR A 174 -2.17 -7.98 8.38
C THR A 174 -3.61 -8.42 8.16
N TYR A 175 -4.15 -8.08 6.99
CA TYR A 175 -5.43 -8.56 6.51
C TYR A 175 -5.22 -9.38 5.24
N ARG A 176 -5.98 -10.46 5.08
CA ARG A 176 -6.10 -11.17 3.80
C ARG A 176 -7.37 -10.75 3.10
N ILE A 177 -7.28 -10.32 1.83
CA ILE A 177 -8.44 -9.98 1.01
C ILE A 177 -8.57 -11.03 -0.08
N LYS A 178 -9.75 -11.63 -0.19
CA LYS A 178 -10.05 -12.65 -1.18
C LYS A 178 -11.11 -12.15 -2.14
N ILE A 179 -10.77 -12.16 -3.42
CA ILE A 179 -11.70 -11.98 -4.54
C ILE A 179 -11.96 -13.37 -5.11
N SER A 180 -13.22 -13.79 -5.19
CA SER A 180 -13.55 -15.14 -5.65
C SER A 180 -14.84 -15.21 -6.44
N ARG A 181 -14.85 -16.09 -7.43
CA ARG A 181 -16.01 -16.33 -8.28
C ARG A 181 -17.09 -17.05 -7.48
N SER A 182 -18.29 -16.45 -7.42
CA SER A 182 -19.47 -17.03 -6.75
C SER A 182 -20.42 -17.71 -7.74
N SER A 183 -20.45 -17.26 -8.99
CA SER A 183 -21.17 -17.88 -10.11
C SER A 183 -20.52 -17.49 -11.45
N ALA A 184 -21.11 -17.87 -12.58
CA ALA A 184 -20.57 -17.53 -13.90
C ALA A 184 -20.31 -16.03 -14.07
N ASN A 185 -21.17 -15.15 -13.57
CA ASN A 185 -21.06 -13.70 -13.74
C ASN A 185 -20.98 -12.93 -12.41
N SER A 186 -20.65 -13.58 -11.29
CA SER A 186 -20.68 -12.94 -9.97
C SER A 186 -19.39 -13.13 -9.19
N TRP A 187 -18.91 -12.06 -8.55
CA TRP A 187 -17.65 -12.01 -7.82
C TRP A 187 -17.85 -11.51 -6.40
N ARG A 188 -17.28 -12.22 -5.43
CA ARG A 188 -17.35 -11.92 -4.00
C ARG A 188 -16.01 -11.42 -3.50
N ALA A 189 -16.06 -10.36 -2.68
CA ALA A 189 -14.94 -9.91 -1.89
C ALA A 189 -15.15 -10.22 -0.40
N ALA A 190 -14.11 -10.71 0.25
CA ALA A 190 -14.08 -10.95 1.70
C ALA A 190 -12.73 -10.52 2.28
N ILE A 191 -12.73 -10.06 3.52
CA ILE A 191 -11.52 -9.67 4.27
C ILE A 191 -11.39 -10.51 5.53
N THR A 192 -10.18 -10.95 5.84
CA THR A 192 -9.86 -11.73 7.04
C THR A 192 -8.79 -11.01 7.85
N ASP A 193 -9.10 -10.69 9.11
CA ASP A 193 -8.10 -10.26 10.10
C ASP A 193 -7.25 -11.48 10.49
N THR A 194 -5.95 -11.46 10.18
CA THR A 194 -5.10 -12.65 10.36
C THR A 194 -4.78 -12.93 11.82
N ARG A 195 -4.87 -11.92 12.68
CA ARG A 195 -4.62 -12.04 14.12
C ARG A 195 -5.77 -12.75 14.82
N THR A 196 -7.01 -12.44 14.44
CA THR A 196 -8.21 -13.02 15.07
C THR A 196 -8.77 -14.20 14.27
N GLY A 197 -8.38 -14.37 13.01
CA GLY A 197 -8.95 -15.34 12.08
C GLY A 197 -10.36 -14.96 11.61
N LYS A 198 -10.90 -13.81 12.01
CA LYS A 198 -12.26 -13.40 11.66
C LYS A 198 -12.34 -12.97 10.20
N THR A 199 -13.16 -13.68 9.42
CA THR A 199 -13.54 -13.30 8.06
C THR A 199 -14.82 -12.49 8.06
N THR A 200 -14.86 -11.43 7.26
CA THR A 200 -16.03 -10.58 7.01
C THR A 200 -16.25 -10.50 5.51
N ASP A 201 -17.46 -10.84 5.06
CA ASP A 201 -17.85 -10.60 3.67
C ASP A 201 -18.09 -9.13 3.42
N VAL A 202 -17.79 -8.65 2.22
CA VAL A 202 -18.13 -7.29 1.81
C VAL A 202 -19.46 -7.31 1.07
N ALA A 203 -19.45 -7.91 -0.13
CA ALA A 203 -20.61 -8.13 -0.99
C ALA A 203 -20.27 -9.11 -2.12
N THR A 204 -21.29 -9.52 -2.86
CA THR A 204 -21.16 -10.12 -4.20
C THR A 204 -21.61 -9.11 -5.25
N ILE A 205 -20.73 -8.76 -6.20
CA ILE A 205 -21.06 -7.91 -7.34
C ILE A 205 -21.35 -8.78 -8.55
N VAL A 206 -22.44 -8.47 -9.26
CA VAL A 206 -22.97 -9.25 -10.40
C VAL A 206 -22.74 -8.47 -11.69
N LEU A 207 -22.07 -9.10 -12.63
CA LEU A 207 -21.80 -8.62 -13.98
C LEU A 207 -22.99 -8.92 -14.90
N PRO A 208 -23.23 -8.12 -15.96
CA PRO A 208 -24.32 -8.37 -16.90
C PRO A 208 -24.17 -9.70 -17.65
N GLN A 209 -22.94 -10.16 -17.84
CA GLN A 209 -22.58 -11.43 -18.48
C GLN A 209 -21.26 -11.96 -17.92
N ASP A 210 -20.93 -13.21 -18.22
CA ASP A 210 -19.62 -13.79 -17.87
C ASP A 210 -18.48 -13.05 -18.61
N ARG A 211 -17.45 -12.61 -17.87
CA ARG A 211 -16.25 -11.94 -18.39
C ARG A 211 -15.00 -12.83 -18.31
N GLY A 212 -15.18 -14.12 -18.05
CA GLY A 212 -14.11 -15.04 -17.70
C GLY A 212 -13.60 -14.82 -16.28
N GLY A 213 -12.48 -15.46 -15.96
CA GLY A 213 -11.81 -15.36 -14.66
C GLY A 213 -10.91 -14.14 -14.54
N LEU A 214 -10.28 -13.98 -13.37
CA LEU A 214 -9.34 -12.90 -13.09
C LEU A 214 -8.06 -13.09 -13.92
N SER A 215 -7.52 -12.03 -14.50
CA SER A 215 -6.38 -12.10 -15.43
C SER A 215 -5.16 -11.32 -14.96
N THR A 216 -5.39 -10.16 -14.35
CA THR A 216 -4.33 -9.26 -13.87
C THR A 216 -4.58 -8.88 -12.42
N LEU A 217 -3.51 -8.56 -11.71
CA LEU A 217 -3.55 -7.97 -10.38
C LEU A 217 -2.47 -6.90 -10.30
N GLY A 218 -2.84 -5.70 -9.87
CA GLY A 218 -1.93 -4.62 -9.52
C GLY A 218 -2.41 -3.97 -8.23
N GLU A 219 -1.50 -3.33 -7.52
CA GLU A 219 -1.76 -2.78 -6.20
C GLU A 219 -1.27 -1.34 -6.16
N TRP A 220 -2.06 -0.43 -5.61
CA TRP A 220 -1.72 0.99 -5.67
C TRP A 220 -2.15 1.77 -4.44
N VAL A 221 -1.48 2.90 -4.26
CA VAL A 221 -1.82 3.91 -3.26
C VAL A 221 -2.21 5.20 -3.96
N GLU A 222 -3.34 5.76 -3.55
CA GLU A 222 -3.75 7.09 -3.96
C GLU A 222 -4.12 7.94 -2.75
N ASN A 223 -3.97 9.25 -2.89
CA ASN A 223 -4.69 10.22 -2.06
C ASN A 223 -5.89 10.75 -2.85
N PHE A 224 -7.09 10.44 -2.38
CA PHE A 224 -8.36 10.76 -3.02
C PHE A 224 -8.99 12.06 -2.50
N ALA A 225 -8.21 12.95 -1.88
CA ALA A 225 -8.73 14.24 -1.43
C ALA A 225 -9.29 15.05 -2.62
N GLN A 226 -10.48 15.62 -2.44
CA GLN A 226 -11.18 16.40 -3.46
C GLN A 226 -11.71 17.72 -2.88
N GLY A 227 -11.86 18.73 -3.72
CA GLY A 227 -12.40 20.03 -3.34
C GLY A 227 -11.64 20.69 -2.17
N SER A 228 -12.37 21.07 -1.12
CA SER A 228 -11.79 21.73 0.06
C SER A 228 -10.84 20.86 0.89
N ASP A 229 -10.80 19.55 0.62
CA ASP A 229 -9.89 18.62 1.30
C ASP A 229 -8.56 18.44 0.55
N GLN A 230 -8.45 18.95 -0.68
CA GLN A 230 -7.22 18.84 -1.46
C GLN A 230 -6.06 19.57 -0.77
N PRO A 231 -4.87 18.96 -0.69
CA PRO A 231 -3.69 19.59 -0.14
C PRO A 231 -3.23 20.79 -0.97
N SER A 232 -2.52 21.74 -0.35
CA SER A 232 -1.97 22.89 -1.07
C SER A 232 -0.71 22.53 -1.84
N THR A 233 0.12 21.63 -1.32
CA THR A 233 1.26 21.06 -2.05
C THR A 233 1.35 19.54 -1.85
N CYS A 234 2.21 18.85 -2.60
CA CYS A 234 2.42 17.42 -2.37
C CYS A 234 3.01 17.15 -0.99
N GLU A 235 3.84 18.04 -0.46
CA GLU A 235 4.43 17.92 0.87
C GLU A 235 3.39 17.92 2.00
N ASP A 236 2.22 18.51 1.76
CA ASP A 236 1.07 18.48 2.67
C ASP A 236 0.31 17.15 2.64
N VAL A 237 0.55 16.29 1.64
CA VAL A 237 -0.05 14.95 1.59
C VAL A 237 0.45 14.15 2.81
N PRO A 238 -0.45 13.71 3.71
CA PRO A 238 -0.02 13.01 4.89
C PRO A 238 0.63 11.69 4.53
N ALA A 239 1.60 11.33 5.34
CA ALA A 239 2.42 10.19 5.06
C ALA A 239 1.69 8.87 5.34
N ALA A 240 1.85 7.93 4.44
CA ALA A 240 1.19 6.64 4.47
C ALA A 240 2.17 5.55 4.05
N THR A 241 2.11 4.38 4.68
CA THR A 241 2.91 3.23 4.26
C THR A 241 2.07 1.97 4.33
N VAL A 242 2.16 1.17 3.26
CA VAL A 242 1.52 -0.14 3.15
C VAL A 242 2.53 -1.18 2.69
N VAL A 243 2.38 -2.38 3.21
CA VAL A 243 3.06 -3.60 2.74
C VAL A 243 2.02 -4.50 2.12
N PHE A 244 2.15 -4.74 0.83
CA PHE A 244 1.42 -5.77 0.09
C PHE A 244 2.24 -7.05 0.07
N GLY A 245 1.72 -8.11 0.69
CA GLY A 245 2.41 -9.41 0.70
C GLY A 245 2.29 -10.12 -0.65
N GLN A 246 2.92 -11.29 -0.78
CA GLN A 246 2.82 -12.09 -2.00
C GLN A 246 1.37 -12.56 -2.22
N PRO A 247 0.70 -12.15 -3.31
CA PRO A 247 -0.64 -12.65 -3.60
C PRO A 247 -0.58 -14.09 -4.13
N THR A 248 -1.70 -14.78 -4.04
CA THR A 248 -1.87 -16.12 -4.58
C THR A 248 -3.16 -16.25 -5.39
N ALA A 249 -3.20 -17.26 -6.26
CA ALA A 249 -4.37 -17.62 -7.04
C ALA A 249 -4.62 -19.13 -6.97
N SER A 250 -5.80 -19.55 -7.41
CA SER A 250 -6.19 -20.97 -7.45
C SER A 250 -6.06 -21.62 -6.07
N GLN A 251 -6.61 -20.98 -5.06
CA GLN A 251 -6.60 -21.43 -3.67
C GLN A 251 -5.17 -21.59 -3.11
N GLY A 252 -4.30 -20.61 -3.35
CA GLY A 252 -2.93 -20.60 -2.80
C GLY A 252 -1.89 -21.35 -3.62
N ARG A 253 -2.27 -22.03 -4.71
CA ARG A 253 -1.38 -22.91 -5.48
C ARG A 253 -0.52 -22.18 -6.51
N VAL A 254 -1.00 -21.03 -7.00
CA VAL A 254 -0.31 -20.25 -8.02
C VAL A 254 0.15 -18.94 -7.41
N ARG A 255 1.38 -18.53 -7.76
CA ARG A 255 2.04 -17.29 -7.33
C ARG A 255 2.40 -16.45 -8.56
N PRO A 256 2.60 -15.14 -8.40
CA PRO A 256 3.16 -14.33 -9.47
C PRO A 256 4.57 -14.81 -9.85
N ILE A 257 4.93 -14.69 -11.12
CA ILE A 257 6.28 -14.98 -11.63
C ILE A 257 7.19 -13.77 -11.54
N ARG A 258 6.63 -12.56 -11.52
CA ARG A 258 7.36 -11.32 -11.38
C ARG A 258 6.52 -10.28 -10.66
N SER A 259 7.20 -9.37 -9.96
CA SER A 259 6.59 -8.16 -9.43
C SER A 259 7.48 -6.98 -9.74
N SER A 260 6.87 -5.88 -10.14
CA SER A 260 7.54 -4.61 -10.42
C SER A 260 6.77 -3.48 -9.79
N SER A 261 7.47 -2.44 -9.36
CA SER A 261 6.85 -1.30 -8.68
C SER A 261 7.39 0.00 -9.24
N TYR A 262 6.53 1.02 -9.32
CA TYR A 262 6.91 2.36 -9.76
C TYR A 262 6.01 3.42 -9.12
N THR A 263 6.47 4.67 -9.18
CA THR A 263 5.72 5.84 -8.72
C THR A 263 5.10 6.55 -9.92
N TYR A 264 3.93 7.16 -9.74
CA TYR A 264 3.20 7.88 -10.79
C TYR A 264 2.32 8.98 -10.18
N GLY A 265 1.70 9.79 -11.04
CA GLY A 265 0.83 10.90 -10.63
C GLY A 265 1.58 12.17 -10.21
N ASN A 266 0.82 13.19 -9.82
CA ASN A 266 1.33 14.54 -9.61
C ASN A 266 2.34 14.64 -8.45
N CYS A 267 2.17 13.77 -7.45
CA CYS A 267 2.99 13.73 -6.24
C CYS A 267 3.89 12.50 -6.19
N SER A 268 4.25 11.93 -7.35
CA SER A 268 5.11 10.74 -7.42
C SER A 268 6.48 10.94 -6.77
N TYR A 269 7.01 12.15 -6.74
CA TYR A 269 8.35 12.47 -6.24
C TYR A 269 8.48 12.39 -4.71
N ILE A 270 7.36 12.44 -3.97
CA ILE A 270 7.32 12.16 -2.53
C ILE A 270 6.92 10.71 -2.22
N ALA A 271 6.61 9.93 -3.26
CA ALA A 271 6.23 8.54 -3.13
C ALA A 271 7.45 7.62 -3.33
N LYS A 272 7.32 6.39 -2.85
CA LYS A 272 8.31 5.33 -3.03
C LYS A 272 7.63 3.99 -3.18
N ALA A 273 8.17 3.17 -4.08
CA ALA A 273 7.68 1.84 -4.38
C ALA A 273 8.86 0.85 -4.44
N VAL A 274 8.83 -0.22 -3.65
CA VAL A 274 9.89 -1.25 -3.63
C VAL A 274 9.27 -2.63 -3.52
N CYS A 275 9.60 -3.52 -4.46
CA CYS A 275 9.30 -4.95 -4.35
C CYS A 275 10.56 -5.79 -4.06
N THR A 276 10.37 -6.81 -3.23
CA THR A 276 11.39 -7.79 -2.86
C THR A 276 11.41 -8.98 -3.82
N THR A 277 12.44 -9.81 -3.73
CA THR A 277 12.50 -11.09 -4.46
C THR A 277 11.42 -12.08 -4.00
N ASP A 278 10.85 -11.86 -2.82
CA ASP A 278 9.77 -12.66 -2.24
C ASP A 278 8.38 -12.19 -2.70
N HIS A 279 8.33 -11.24 -3.65
CA HIS A 279 7.09 -10.61 -4.14
C HIS A 279 6.32 -9.88 -3.02
N VAL A 280 7.03 -9.33 -2.04
CA VAL A 280 6.44 -8.40 -1.06
C VAL A 280 6.77 -6.98 -1.51
N CYS A 281 5.75 -6.14 -1.65
CA CYS A 281 5.88 -4.78 -2.16
C CYS A 281 5.50 -3.77 -1.07
N THR A 282 6.37 -2.79 -0.84
CA THR A 282 6.14 -1.70 0.11
C THR A 282 5.97 -0.40 -0.65
N LEU A 283 4.81 0.22 -0.48
CA LEU A 283 4.49 1.51 -1.07
C LEU A 283 4.38 2.56 0.05
N THR A 284 5.12 3.65 -0.10
CA THR A 284 5.14 4.75 0.87
C THR A 284 4.86 6.08 0.19
N VAL A 285 4.13 6.92 0.89
CA VAL A 285 3.89 8.33 0.61
C VAL A 285 4.54 9.13 1.74
N ASN A 286 5.34 10.14 1.39
CA ASN A 286 5.90 11.12 2.32
C ASN A 286 6.61 10.46 3.53
N GLN A 287 7.58 9.57 3.26
CA GLN A 287 8.23 8.70 4.25
C GLN A 287 8.82 9.43 5.48
N GLY A 288 9.09 10.74 5.37
CA GLY A 288 9.73 11.52 6.41
C GLY A 288 11.22 11.16 6.56
N SER A 289 11.84 11.61 7.65
CA SER A 289 13.22 11.30 7.97
C SER A 289 13.35 9.89 8.57
N LEU A 290 14.37 9.16 8.12
CA LEU A 290 14.74 7.85 8.66
C LEU A 290 15.89 8.01 9.66
N PRO A 291 15.95 7.18 10.72
CA PRO A 291 17.06 7.21 11.65
C PRO A 291 18.37 6.88 10.93
N ARG A 292 19.36 7.77 11.09
CA ARG A 292 20.71 7.61 10.56
C ARG A 292 21.68 7.40 11.71
N ARG A 293 22.32 6.22 11.76
CA ARG A 293 23.35 5.86 12.76
C ARG A 293 22.90 6.14 14.20
N ALA A 294 21.77 5.57 14.58
CA ALA A 294 21.21 5.67 15.92
C ALA A 294 21.32 4.32 16.64
N LYS A 295 21.33 4.35 17.96
CA LYS A 295 21.05 3.15 18.77
C LYS A 295 19.55 2.99 18.86
N LEU A 296 19.05 1.77 18.74
CA LEU A 296 17.63 1.48 18.97
C LEU A 296 17.43 1.04 20.42
N GLN A 297 16.93 1.94 21.25
CA GLN A 297 16.66 1.66 22.66
C GLN A 297 15.27 1.04 22.83
N ASN A 298 15.19 -0.06 23.57
CA ASN A 298 13.95 -0.59 24.07
C ASN A 298 13.37 0.36 25.14
N THR A 299 12.17 0.89 24.91
CA THR A 299 11.63 1.93 25.80
C THR A 299 11.22 1.40 27.18
N TYR A 300 11.00 0.09 27.33
CA TYR A 300 10.68 -0.55 28.60
C TYR A 300 11.93 -0.78 29.45
N SER A 301 12.88 -1.60 28.97
CA SER A 301 14.06 -1.98 29.75
C SER A 301 15.21 -0.99 29.71
N LYS A 302 15.15 -0.01 28.80
CA LYS A 302 16.20 0.98 28.52
C LYS A 302 17.51 0.41 27.97
N TYR A 303 17.55 -0.88 27.68
CA TYR A 303 18.63 -1.53 26.94
C TYR A 303 18.54 -1.23 25.44
N CYS A 304 19.68 -1.25 24.77
CA CYS A 304 19.78 -1.04 23.34
C CYS A 304 19.85 -2.37 22.60
N LEU A 305 19.33 -2.39 21.37
CA LEU A 305 19.60 -3.45 20.42
C LEU A 305 21.11 -3.53 20.20
N ASP A 306 21.67 -4.73 20.42
CA ASP A 306 23.08 -5.04 20.28
C ASP A 306 23.26 -6.37 19.55
N MET A 307 24.35 -6.50 18.81
CA MET A 307 24.76 -7.77 18.22
C MET A 307 25.65 -8.58 19.19
N LEU A 308 24.99 -9.43 19.97
CA LEU A 308 25.60 -10.30 20.98
C LEU A 308 26.53 -11.37 20.38
N GLY A 309 27.39 -11.93 21.24
CA GLY A 309 28.13 -13.18 20.96
C GLY A 309 29.06 -13.11 19.75
N GLY A 310 29.72 -11.96 19.52
CA GLY A 310 30.62 -11.77 18.37
C GLY A 310 29.94 -11.28 17.09
N GLY A 311 28.71 -10.74 17.19
CA GLY A 311 28.06 -10.03 16.08
C GLY A 311 27.00 -10.83 15.33
N ALA A 312 26.68 -12.05 15.76
CA ALA A 312 25.81 -12.97 15.01
C ALA A 312 24.33 -12.90 15.40
N SER A 313 24.03 -12.71 16.69
CA SER A 313 22.64 -12.71 17.20
C SER A 313 22.27 -11.35 17.78
N ALA A 314 21.07 -10.85 17.45
CA ALA A 314 20.59 -9.61 18.02
C ALA A 314 20.00 -9.86 19.42
N GLY A 315 20.27 -8.97 20.35
CA GLY A 315 19.77 -9.01 21.72
C GLY A 315 19.72 -7.63 22.37
N LEU A 316 19.42 -7.59 23.66
CA LEU A 316 19.45 -6.38 24.47
C LEU A 316 20.77 -6.27 25.25
N TRP A 317 21.39 -5.10 25.23
CA TRP A 317 22.58 -4.80 26.03
C TRP A 317 22.54 -3.37 26.59
N HIS A 318 23.47 -3.04 27.49
CA HIS A 318 23.68 -1.67 27.91
C HIS A 318 23.90 -0.76 26.70
N CYS A 319 23.24 0.40 26.70
CA CYS A 319 23.42 1.38 25.64
C CYS A 319 24.82 1.99 25.73
N GLU A 320 25.64 1.72 24.73
CA GLU A 320 27.05 2.11 24.68
C GLU A 320 27.40 2.67 23.31
N THR A 321 28.50 3.43 23.22
CA THR A 321 29.04 3.86 21.92
C THR A 321 29.81 2.71 21.29
N SER A 322 29.07 1.70 20.81
CA SER A 322 29.61 0.50 20.19
C SER A 322 29.16 0.39 18.73
N PRO A 323 30.07 0.04 17.80
CA PRO A 323 29.71 -0.28 16.41
C PRO A 323 28.62 -1.34 16.27
N ASN A 324 28.46 -2.24 17.25
CA ASN A 324 27.44 -3.29 17.25
C ASN A 324 26.03 -2.81 17.62
N GLN A 325 25.87 -1.55 18.01
CA GLN A 325 24.58 -0.93 18.35
C GLN A 325 24.16 0.16 17.35
N LEU A 326 25.01 0.48 16.38
CA LEU A 326 24.73 1.54 15.41
C LEU A 326 23.86 1.00 14.27
N ILE A 327 22.59 1.40 14.30
CA ILE A 327 21.59 1.04 13.30
C ILE A 327 21.29 2.25 12.41
N SER A 328 21.19 2.00 11.12
CA SER A 328 20.64 2.97 10.16
C SER A 328 19.53 2.31 9.37
N GLN A 329 18.42 3.02 9.17
CA GLN A 329 17.37 2.53 8.29
C GLN A 329 17.61 3.04 6.87
N GLY A 330 17.82 2.09 5.96
CA GLY A 330 17.98 2.36 4.54
C GLY A 330 16.67 2.83 3.91
N THR A 331 16.77 3.48 2.75
CA THR A 331 15.55 3.88 2.02
C THR A 331 14.80 2.65 1.46
N ASP A 332 15.45 1.50 1.37
CA ASP A 332 14.89 0.18 1.03
C ASP A 332 14.25 -0.54 2.23
N TYR A 333 14.05 0.19 3.33
CA TYR A 333 13.43 -0.27 4.57
C TYR A 333 14.26 -1.30 5.35
N ARG A 334 15.55 -1.49 5.03
CA ARG A 334 16.40 -2.39 5.81
C ARG A 334 16.99 -1.71 7.04
N LEU A 335 17.12 -2.45 8.13
CA LEU A 335 17.92 -2.03 9.28
C LEU A 335 19.35 -2.51 9.09
N HIS A 336 20.22 -1.58 8.74
CA HIS A 336 21.64 -1.83 8.54
C HIS A 336 22.41 -1.70 9.84
N LEU A 337 23.25 -2.69 10.10
CA LEU A 337 24.33 -2.62 11.06
C LEU A 337 25.45 -1.77 10.44
N SER A 338 25.43 -0.47 10.73
CA SER A 338 26.14 0.56 9.95
C SER A 338 27.66 0.35 9.88
N ALA A 339 28.25 -0.32 10.87
CA ALA A 339 29.69 -0.54 10.94
C ALA A 339 30.15 -1.85 10.27
N GLN A 340 29.23 -2.80 10.06
CA GLN A 340 29.53 -4.16 9.60
C GLN A 340 29.11 -4.39 8.14
N GLY A 341 28.29 -3.50 7.57
CA GLY A 341 27.72 -3.70 6.22
C GLY A 341 26.73 -4.86 6.14
N LEU A 342 26.16 -5.25 7.29
CA LEU A 342 25.18 -6.32 7.42
C LEU A 342 23.79 -5.75 7.67
N CYS A 343 22.77 -6.58 7.51
CA CYS A 343 21.37 -6.24 7.72
C CYS A 343 20.76 -7.16 8.80
N LEU A 344 19.80 -6.64 9.56
CA LEU A 344 19.02 -7.44 10.51
C LEU A 344 18.01 -8.32 9.77
N GLN A 345 17.97 -9.60 10.11
CA GLN A 345 17.06 -10.58 9.52
C GLN A 345 16.63 -11.63 10.56
N PRO A 346 15.33 -11.98 10.66
CA PRO A 346 14.89 -13.14 11.42
C PRO A 346 15.24 -14.44 10.68
N ASP A 347 15.68 -15.47 11.40
CA ASP A 347 15.88 -16.80 10.84
C ASP A 347 14.57 -17.59 10.70
N ALA A 348 14.68 -18.89 10.38
CA ALA A 348 13.53 -19.78 10.24
C ALA A 348 12.74 -19.96 11.54
N GLN A 349 13.38 -19.80 12.70
CA GLN A 349 12.77 -19.87 14.02
C GLN A 349 12.26 -18.50 14.48
N GLY A 350 12.53 -17.44 13.72
CA GLY A 350 12.15 -16.07 14.03
C GLY A 350 13.22 -15.30 14.82
N MET A 351 14.33 -15.93 15.21
CA MET A 351 15.39 -15.27 15.96
C MET A 351 16.10 -14.25 15.08
N VAL A 352 16.27 -13.03 15.57
CA VAL A 352 16.88 -11.94 14.79
C VAL A 352 18.40 -12.03 14.84
N LYS A 353 19.02 -12.00 13.67
CA LYS A 353 20.45 -12.18 13.44
C LYS A 353 20.97 -11.13 12.46
N SER A 354 22.28 -11.03 12.36
CA SER A 354 22.91 -10.32 11.24
C SER A 354 23.04 -11.25 10.03
N ALA A 355 22.86 -10.68 8.84
CA ALA A 355 23.02 -11.39 7.58
C ALA A 355 23.57 -10.43 6.50
N SER A 356 24.14 -11.00 5.43
CA SER A 356 24.48 -10.21 4.24
C SER A 356 23.22 -9.53 3.70
N CYS A 357 23.32 -8.24 3.41
CA CYS A 357 22.18 -7.49 2.89
C CYS A 357 21.74 -8.01 1.51
N ASN A 358 20.45 -8.26 1.35
CA ASN A 358 19.83 -8.74 0.13
C ASN A 358 18.45 -8.08 -0.06
N ASN A 359 17.72 -8.46 -1.12
CA ASN A 359 16.39 -7.91 -1.42
C ASN A 359 15.24 -8.80 -0.93
N SER A 360 15.43 -9.53 0.19
CA SER A 360 14.36 -10.31 0.82
C SER A 360 13.44 -9.43 1.68
N ALA A 361 12.17 -9.81 1.74
CA ALA A 361 11.19 -9.24 2.66
C ALA A 361 11.56 -9.43 4.14
N GLU A 362 12.34 -10.47 4.46
CA GLU A 362 12.80 -10.71 5.83
C GLU A 362 13.77 -9.63 6.34
N GLN A 363 14.40 -8.87 5.44
CA GLN A 363 15.27 -7.76 5.82
C GLN A 363 14.57 -6.41 5.83
N GLN A 364 13.29 -6.33 5.45
CA GLN A 364 12.52 -5.09 5.49
C GLN A 364 11.82 -4.93 6.84
N TRP A 365 12.08 -3.79 7.47
CA TRP A 365 11.56 -3.40 8.77
C TRP A 365 10.90 -2.03 8.69
N MET A 366 9.63 -1.95 9.07
CA MET A 366 8.79 -0.78 8.99
C MET A 366 8.53 -0.28 10.40
N TYR A 367 8.85 0.97 10.67
CA TYR A 367 8.50 1.59 11.94
C TYR A 367 6.99 1.85 11.97
N LEU A 368 6.32 1.40 13.02
CA LEU A 368 4.90 1.60 13.29
C LEU A 368 4.74 2.81 14.22
N PRO A 369 4.34 4.00 13.73
CA PRO A 369 4.36 5.21 14.55
C PRO A 369 3.42 5.17 15.76
N GLN A 370 2.26 4.51 15.66
CA GLN A 370 1.30 4.44 16.77
C GLN A 370 1.79 3.60 17.94
N SER A 371 2.55 2.53 17.68
CA SER A 371 3.03 1.61 18.72
C SER A 371 4.52 1.76 19.02
N SER A 372 5.26 2.55 18.24
CA SER A 372 6.73 2.60 18.25
C SER A 372 7.40 1.24 18.04
N ALA A 373 6.74 0.31 17.34
CA ALA A 373 7.30 -1.01 17.05
C ALA A 373 7.99 -1.05 15.68
N TYR A 374 8.84 -2.05 15.48
CA TYR A 374 9.37 -2.38 14.15
C TYR A 374 8.70 -3.64 13.63
N PHE A 375 7.90 -3.51 12.57
CA PHE A 375 7.25 -4.60 11.86
C PHE A 375 8.18 -5.19 10.79
N ASN A 376 8.27 -6.51 10.67
CA ASN A 376 9.02 -7.22 9.64
C ASN A 376 8.10 -7.65 8.50
N ALA A 377 8.37 -7.20 7.27
CA ALA A 377 7.50 -7.47 6.11
C ALA A 377 7.45 -8.96 5.75
N GLY A 378 8.58 -9.66 5.84
CA GLY A 378 8.67 -11.08 5.46
C GLY A 378 7.96 -12.01 6.45
N LYS A 379 7.91 -11.64 7.73
CA LYS A 379 7.30 -12.47 8.78
C LYS A 379 5.90 -12.03 9.18
N GLY A 380 5.49 -10.80 8.87
CA GLY A 380 4.21 -10.24 9.32
C GLY A 380 4.16 -10.05 10.84
N LYS A 381 5.30 -9.75 11.46
CA LYS A 381 5.51 -9.79 12.93
C LYS A 381 6.39 -8.63 13.39
N CYS A 382 6.31 -8.28 14.67
CA CYS A 382 7.08 -7.19 15.26
C CYS A 382 8.38 -7.68 15.93
N LEU A 383 9.39 -6.80 15.96
CA LEU A 383 10.64 -6.99 16.69
C LEU A 383 10.36 -7.04 18.20
N ASP A 384 10.68 -8.18 18.81
CA ASP A 384 10.29 -8.52 20.17
C ASP A 384 11.50 -9.02 20.96
N PRO A 385 11.78 -8.42 22.14
CA PRO A 385 12.76 -8.98 23.06
C PRO A 385 12.13 -10.11 23.87
N LEU A 386 12.76 -11.29 23.85
CA LEU A 386 12.33 -12.42 24.67
C LEU A 386 12.62 -12.16 26.16
N ASN A 387 12.24 -13.11 27.03
CA ASN A 387 12.59 -13.10 28.45
C ASN A 387 12.30 -11.76 29.16
N ASN A 388 11.12 -11.19 28.91
CA ASN A 388 10.65 -9.93 29.52
C ASN A 388 11.60 -8.73 29.32
N ALA A 389 12.34 -8.70 28.22
CA ALA A 389 13.29 -7.63 27.90
C ALA A 389 14.42 -7.43 28.92
N GLU A 390 14.81 -8.49 29.64
CA GLU A 390 15.97 -8.48 30.53
C GLU A 390 17.29 -8.23 29.79
N LEU A 391 18.36 -7.91 30.55
CA LEU A 391 19.70 -7.78 29.97
C LEU A 391 20.11 -9.08 29.27
N SER A 392 20.69 -8.97 28.08
CA SER A 392 21.04 -10.10 27.20
C SER A 392 19.85 -10.89 26.65
N ALA A 393 18.62 -10.41 26.82
CA ALA A 393 17.47 -11.01 26.18
C ALA A 393 17.68 -11.05 24.66
N PRO A 394 17.55 -12.22 24.00
CA PRO A 394 17.67 -12.29 22.56
C PRO A 394 16.44 -11.68 21.89
N LEU A 395 16.63 -11.14 20.69
CA LEU A 395 15.54 -10.59 19.88
C LEU A 395 14.98 -11.64 18.93
N SER A 396 13.66 -11.62 18.77
CA SER A 396 12.92 -12.47 17.85
C SER A 396 11.86 -11.64 17.13
N VAL A 397 11.17 -12.24 16.16
CA VAL A 397 9.92 -11.72 15.64
C VAL A 397 8.74 -12.40 16.34
N TYR A 398 7.81 -11.59 16.86
CA TYR A 398 6.60 -12.08 17.52
C TYR A 398 5.37 -11.32 17.03
N ASP A 399 4.17 -11.79 17.36
CA ASP A 399 2.94 -11.08 17.03
C ASP A 399 3.00 -9.65 17.57
N CYS A 400 2.47 -8.68 16.82
CA CYS A 400 2.48 -7.29 17.25
C CYS A 400 1.48 -7.07 18.40
N LEU A 401 1.98 -6.94 19.61
CA LEU A 401 1.19 -6.91 20.85
C LEU A 401 0.82 -5.50 21.33
N GLU A 402 1.42 -4.45 20.75
CA GLU A 402 1.25 -3.03 21.17
C GLU A 402 1.61 -2.77 22.66
N ASN A 403 2.31 -3.72 23.29
CA ASN A 403 2.78 -3.61 24.66
C ASN A 403 4.05 -2.74 24.74
N ALA A 404 4.56 -2.52 25.95
CA ALA A 404 5.78 -1.73 26.17
C ALA A 404 7.07 -2.44 25.72
N TYR A 405 7.09 -3.78 25.71
CA TYR A 405 8.27 -4.58 25.37
C TYR A 405 8.67 -4.44 23.90
N GLN A 406 7.71 -4.23 22.99
CA GLN A 406 7.96 -4.11 21.54
C GLN A 406 8.20 -2.67 21.07
N ARG A 407 8.43 -1.73 21.99
CA ARG A 407 8.58 -0.31 21.66
C ARG A 407 10.04 0.09 21.61
N TRP A 408 10.42 0.74 20.53
CA TRP A 408 11.79 1.09 20.20
C TRP A 408 11.89 2.58 19.89
N GLN A 409 12.94 3.21 20.40
CA GLN A 409 13.23 4.61 20.15
C GLN A 409 14.67 4.76 19.64
N PRO A 410 14.87 5.43 18.48
CA PRO A 410 16.20 5.86 18.08
C PRO A 410 16.77 6.88 19.07
N ILE A 411 17.97 6.63 19.56
CA ILE A 411 18.73 7.55 20.43
C ILE A 411 20.13 7.79 19.85
N SER A 412 20.71 8.96 20.18
CA SER A 412 22.08 9.35 19.80
C SER A 412 23.13 8.60 20.60
#